data_AF-A0A7L4P4G4-F1
#
_entry.id   AF-A0A7L4P4G4-F1
#
_cell.length_a   1.000
_cell.length_b   1.000
_cell.length_c   1.000
_cell.angle_alpha   90.00
_cell.angle_beta   90.00
_cell.angle_gamma   90.00
#
_symmetry.space_group_name_H-M   'P 1'
#
loop_
_entity.id
_entity.type
_entity.pdbx_description
1 polymer ?
#
loop_
_entity_poly.entity_id
_entity_poly.type
_entity_poly.pdbx_seq_one_letter_code
_entity_poly.pdbx_strand_id
1 'polypeptide(L)'
;MIIHANVFNYLIALAAALLPALALRLPLLPEKPMRHSWTISAVFPTAVMAIGFYAMVYELGYQGYIVALITGIITALFAKFILEKVVPRPESEEPE
;
A
#
# COMPACT_ATOMS: atom_id res chain seq x y z
N MET A 1 -13.05 4.92 24.16
CA MET A 1 -11.66 4.42 24.25
C MET A 1 -10.78 5.44 23.55
N ILE A 2 -9.92 6.15 24.27
CA ILE A 2 -8.97 7.09 23.63
C ILE A 2 -7.89 6.22 23.01
N ILE A 3 -8.15 5.86 21.76
CA ILE A 3 -7.28 5.13 20.84
C ILE A 3 -5.96 5.92 20.75
N HIS A 4 -4.95 5.47 21.49
CA HIS A 4 -3.59 5.90 21.25
C HIS A 4 -3.16 5.16 19.98
N ALA A 5 -3.54 5.70 18.82
CA ALA A 5 -3.02 5.27 17.54
C ALA A 5 -1.51 5.41 17.60
N ASN A 6 -0.83 4.29 17.89
CA ASN A 6 0.60 4.30 18.06
C ASN A 6 1.21 4.53 16.68
N VAL A 7 1.57 5.79 16.39
CA VAL A 7 2.13 6.26 15.11
C VAL A 7 3.27 5.34 14.65
N PHE A 8 4.01 4.75 15.60
CA PHE A 8 5.04 3.77 15.37
C PHE A 8 4.56 2.54 14.57
N ASN A 9 3.38 1.99 14.86
CA ASN A 9 2.85 0.84 14.14
C ASN A 9 2.46 1.19 12.70
N TYR A 10 1.99 2.42 12.46
CA TYR A 10 1.74 2.90 11.10
C TYR A 10 3.05 3.01 10.30
N LEU A 11 4.14 3.45 10.92
CA LEU A 11 5.46 3.45 10.30
C LEU A 11 5.95 2.03 9.98
N ILE A 12 5.67 1.05 10.85
CA ILE A 12 5.96 -0.35 10.59
C ILE A 12 5.16 -0.87 9.39
N ALA A 13 3.84 -0.63 9.36
CA ALA A 13 2.99 -1.05 8.24
C ALA A 13 3.47 -0.44 6.91
N LEU A 14 3.85 0.84 6.94
CA LEU A 14 4.42 1.55 5.80
C LEU A 14 5.73 0.90 5.32
N ALA A 15 6.70 0.69 6.21
CA ALA A 15 7.97 0.07 5.87
C ALA A 15 7.78 -1.37 5.35
N ALA A 16 6.88 -2.12 6.00
CA ALA A 16 6.54 -3.48 5.64
C ALA A 16 5.79 -3.60 4.31
N ALA A 17 5.20 -2.52 3.80
CA ALA A 17 4.64 -2.47 2.46
C ALA A 17 5.69 -2.03 1.42
N LEU A 18 6.52 -1.03 1.75
CA LEU A 18 7.53 -0.48 0.85
C LEU A 18 8.63 -1.48 0.52
N LEU A 19 9.20 -2.15 1.53
CA LEU A 19 10.34 -3.05 1.32
C LEU A 19 9.97 -4.24 0.41
N PRO A 20 8.85 -4.96 0.62
CA PRO A 20 8.44 -6.01 -0.29
C PRO A 20 7.99 -5.48 -1.64
N ALA A 21 7.34 -4.32 -1.72
CA ALA A 21 6.98 -3.70 -2.99
C ALA A 21 8.22 -3.46 -3.88
N LEU A 22 9.29 -2.94 -3.29
CA LEU A 22 10.57 -2.76 -3.97
C LEU A 22 11.22 -4.10 -4.33
N ALA A 23 11.19 -5.08 -3.42
CA ALA A 23 11.69 -6.44 -3.71
C ALA A 23 10.93 -7.10 -4.88
N LEU A 24 9.63 -6.82 -5.02
CA LEU A 24 8.75 -7.26 -6.11
C LEU A 24 8.89 -6.40 -7.38
N ARG A 25 9.88 -5.51 -7.42
CA ARG A 25 10.20 -4.62 -8.53
C ARG A 25 9.04 -3.71 -8.92
N LEU A 26 8.26 -3.23 -7.96
CA LEU A 26 7.39 -2.08 -8.20
C LEU A 26 8.26 -0.82 -8.29
N PRO A 27 7.99 0.08 -9.24
CA PRO A 27 8.70 1.35 -9.31
C PRO A 27 8.50 2.11 -8.00
N LEU A 28 9.51 2.87 -7.56
CA LEU A 28 9.40 3.62 -6.30
C LEU A 28 8.36 4.74 -6.44
N LEU A 29 8.44 5.51 -7.51
CA LEU A 29 7.58 6.63 -7.84
C LEU A 29 6.78 6.33 -9.12
N PRO A 30 5.59 6.93 -9.29
CA PRO A 30 4.86 6.85 -10.55
C PRO A 30 5.64 7.55 -11.67
N GLU A 31 5.48 7.06 -12.91
CA GLU A 31 6.20 7.55 -14.09
C GLU A 31 5.71 8.92 -14.57
N LYS A 32 4.42 9.21 -14.34
CA LYS A 32 3.78 10.48 -14.66
C LYS A 32 3.32 11.16 -13.36
N PRO A 33 3.00 12.47 -13.38
CA PRO A 33 2.41 13.13 -12.22
C PRO A 33 1.22 12.33 -11.70
N MET A 34 1.10 12.19 -10.38
CA MET A 34 0.22 11.22 -9.70
C MET A 34 -1.26 11.25 -10.12
N ARG A 35 -1.73 12.38 -10.68
CA ARG A 35 -3.10 12.56 -11.19
C ARG A 35 -3.32 12.03 -12.61
N HIS A 36 -2.24 11.76 -13.34
CA HIS A 36 -2.20 11.37 -14.76
C HIS A 36 -1.41 10.08 -14.97
N SER A 37 -1.27 9.27 -13.92
CA SER A 37 -0.50 8.03 -13.93
C SER A 37 -1.32 6.93 -13.28
N TRP A 38 -1.54 5.84 -14.01
CA TRP A 38 -2.04 4.59 -13.47
C TRP A 38 -0.92 3.64 -13.02
N THR A 39 0.34 4.11 -13.02
CA THR A 39 1.49 3.29 -12.66
C THR A 39 1.41 2.89 -11.19
N ILE A 40 1.21 1.60 -10.92
CA ILE A 40 1.27 1.05 -9.57
C ILE A 40 2.72 1.11 -9.09
N SER A 41 2.98 1.95 -8.10
CA SER A 41 4.29 2.16 -7.48
C SER A 41 4.28 1.80 -5.99
N ALA A 42 5.47 1.70 -5.41
CA ALA A 42 5.63 1.46 -3.98
C ALA A 42 5.07 2.64 -3.15
N VAL A 43 5.29 3.89 -3.60
CA VAL A 43 4.77 5.07 -2.91
C VAL A 43 3.27 5.25 -3.17
N PHE A 44 2.81 5.06 -4.40
CA PHE A 44 1.40 5.20 -4.75
C PHE A 44 0.92 4.11 -5.71
N PRO A 45 -0.13 3.34 -5.38
CA PRO A 45 -1.00 3.47 -4.21
C PRO A 45 -0.56 2.65 -2.99
N THR A 46 0.51 1.84 -3.08
CA THR A 46 0.84 0.79 -2.10
C THR A 46 1.00 1.33 -0.67
N ALA A 47 1.79 2.39 -0.47
CA ALA A 47 1.99 2.99 0.87
C ALA A 47 0.69 3.55 1.47
N VAL A 48 -0.13 4.21 0.64
CA VAL A 48 -1.41 4.79 1.06
C VAL A 48 -2.38 3.69 1.50
N MET A 49 -2.47 2.61 0.72
CA MET A 49 -3.29 1.46 1.07
C MET A 49 -2.80 0.80 2.36
N ALA A 50 -1.50 0.69 2.58
CA ALA A 50 -0.97 -0.01 3.76
C ALA A 50 -1.36 0.71 5.06
N ILE A 51 -1.27 2.04 5.07
CA ILE A 51 -1.72 2.88 6.18
C ILE A 51 -3.23 2.76 6.38
N GLY A 52 -4.00 2.84 5.29
CA GLY A 52 -5.47 2.74 5.34
C GLY A 52 -5.96 1.36 5.81
N PHE A 53 -5.36 0.28 5.32
CA PHE A 53 -5.69 -1.09 5.72
C PHE A 53 -5.33 -1.33 7.18
N TYR A 54 -4.17 -0.85 7.64
CA TYR A 54 -3.82 -0.95 9.05
C TYR A 54 -4.79 -0.16 9.93
N ALA A 55 -5.23 1.03 9.52
CA ALA A 55 -6.24 1.79 10.24
C ALA A 55 -7.57 1.02 10.37
N MET A 56 -8.04 0.39 9.30
CA MET A 56 -9.26 -0.43 9.34
C MET A 56 -9.13 -1.61 10.31
N VAL A 57 -8.00 -2.32 10.24
CA VAL A 57 -7.72 -3.46 11.12
C VAL A 57 -7.57 -3.02 12.58
N TYR A 58 -6.98 -1.85 12.82
CA TYR A 58 -6.87 -1.24 14.13
C TYR A 58 -8.24 -0.91 14.74
N GLU A 59 -9.14 -0.30 13.97
CA GLU A 59 -10.52 0.03 14.41
C GLU A 59 -11.35 -1.23 14.71
N LEU A 60 -11.06 -2.35 14.03
CA LEU A 60 -11.63 -3.66 14.35
C LEU A 60 -11.08 -4.28 15.65
N GLY A 61 -10.14 -3.61 16.33
CA GLY A 61 -9.56 -4.03 17.61
C GLY A 61 -8.27 -4.84 17.48
N TYR A 62 -7.75 -5.05 16.26
CA TYR A 62 -6.48 -5.77 16.06
C TYR A 62 -5.31 -4.79 16.07
N GLN A 63 -4.51 -4.84 17.13
CA GLN A 63 -3.43 -3.89 17.38
C GLN A 63 -2.06 -4.57 17.51
N GLY A 64 -1.00 -3.77 17.43
CA GLY A 64 0.38 -4.21 17.62
C GLY A 64 1.21 -4.30 16.35
N TYR A 65 2.52 -4.49 16.54
CA TYR A 65 3.52 -4.44 15.48
C TYR A 65 3.42 -5.63 14.51
N ILE A 66 3.02 -6.82 14.99
CA ILE A 66 2.84 -8.01 14.14
C ILE A 66 1.69 -7.78 13.15
N VAL A 67 0.58 -7.22 13.62
CA VAL A 67 -0.57 -6.90 12.79
C VAL A 67 -0.19 -5.87 11.73
N ALA A 68 0.56 -4.82 12.10
CA ALA A 68 1.08 -3.83 11.17
C ALA A 68 1.99 -4.45 10.09
N LEU A 69 2.92 -5.31 10.50
CA LEU A 69 3.85 -6.00 9.61
C LEU A 69 3.10 -6.87 8.58
N ILE A 70 2.19 -7.72 9.06
CA ILE A 70 1.39 -8.62 8.21
C ILE A 70 0.53 -7.81 7.24
N THR A 71 -0.13 -6.75 7.74
CA THR A 71 -0.96 -5.88 6.90
C THR A 71 -0.15 -5.23 5.79
N GLY A 72 1.05 -4.72 6.10
CA GLY A 72 1.95 -4.12 5.10
C GLY A 72 2.39 -5.11 4.03
N ILE A 73 2.81 -6.33 4.43
CA ILE A 73 3.23 -7.38 3.49
C ILE A 73 2.07 -7.80 2.58
N ILE A 74 0.89 -8.04 3.14
CA ILE A 74 -0.30 -8.40 2.36
C ILE A 74 -0.66 -7.28 1.38
N THR A 75 -0.55 -6.01 1.81
CA THR A 75 -0.83 -4.87 0.94
C THR A 75 0.14 -4.81 -0.25
N ALA A 76 1.42 -5.06 -0.05
CA ALA A 76 2.41 -5.08 -1.13
C ALA A 76 2.12 -6.19 -2.16
N LEU A 77 1.75 -7.38 -1.68
CA LEU A 77 1.34 -8.49 -2.54
C LEU A 77 0.05 -8.17 -3.30
N PHE A 78 -0.93 -7.58 -2.62
CA PHE A 78 -2.18 -7.14 -3.22
C PHE A 78 -1.94 -6.10 -4.33
N ALA A 79 -1.12 -5.09 -4.06
CA ALA A 79 -0.77 -4.06 -5.04
C ALA A 79 -0.11 -4.66 -6.29
N LYS A 80 0.83 -5.59 -6.12
CA LYS A 80 1.55 -6.20 -7.25
C LYS A 80 0.71 -7.14 -8.09
N PHE A 81 -0.10 -7.99 -7.48
CA PHE A 81 -0.70 -9.15 -8.17
C PHE A 81 -2.20 -9.04 -8.41
N ILE A 82 -2.91 -8.23 -7.61
CA ILE A 82 -4.37 -8.22 -7.57
C ILE A 82 -4.92 -6.87 -8.03
N LEU A 83 -4.36 -5.76 -7.54
CA LEU A 83 -4.92 -4.43 -7.77
C LEU A 83 -5.10 -4.11 -9.26
N GLU A 84 -4.10 -4.44 -10.07
CA GLU A 84 -4.09 -4.23 -11.52
C GLU A 84 -5.15 -5.06 -12.27
N LYS A 85 -5.60 -6.18 -11.69
CA LYS A 85 -6.64 -7.05 -12.26
C LYS A 85 -8.04 -6.63 -11.83
N VAL A 86 -8.15 -6.05 -10.64
CA VAL A 86 -9.44 -5.64 -10.05
C VAL A 86 -9.87 -4.27 -10.57
N VAL A 87 -8.91 -3.36 -10.79
CA VAL A 87 -9.21 -1.99 -11.20
C VAL A 87 -8.78 -1.81 -12.67
N PRO A 88 -9.72 -1.51 -13.57
CA PRO A 88 -9.42 -1.40 -15.00
C PRO A 88 -8.45 -0.24 -15.25
N ARG A 89 -7.48 -0.47 -16.15
CA ARG A 89 -6.62 0.62 -16.64
C ARG A 89 -7.43 1.57 -17.52
N PRO A 90 -7.29 2.90 -17.37
CA PRO A 90 -7.97 3.86 -18.23
C PRO A 90 -7.45 3.78 -19.69
N GLU A 91 -8.36 3.91 -20.66
CA GLU A 91 -8.07 3.78 -22.11
C GLU A 91 -7.01 4.76 -22.64
N SER A 92 -6.77 5.87 -21.95
CA SER A 92 -5.76 6.87 -22.35
C SER A 92 -4.31 6.50 -22.02
N GLU A 93 -4.08 5.32 -21.42
CA GLU A 93 -2.76 4.79 -21.05
C GLU A 93 -2.46 3.47 -21.80
N GLU A 94 -2.78 3.39 -23.09
CA GLU A 94 -2.20 2.36 -23.95
C GLU A 94 -0.68 2.56 -24.02
N PRO A 95 0.12 1.51 -23.77
CA PRO A 95 1.55 1.56 -24.02
C PRO A 95 1.79 1.58 -25.53
N GLU A 96 2.31 2.68 -26.05
CA GLU A 96 3.04 2.67 -27.34
C GLU A 96 4.27 1.75 -27.26
#